data_AF-A0A1A9BLI9-F1
#
_entry.id   AF-A0A1A9BLI9-F1
#
_cell.length_a   1.000
_cell.length_b   1.000
_cell.length_c   1.000
_cell.angle_alpha   90.00
_cell.angle_beta   90.00
_cell.angle_gamma   90.00
#
_symmetry.space_group_name_H-M   'P 1'
#
loop_
_entity.id
_entity.type
_entity.pdbx_description
1 polymer ?
#
loop_
_entity_poly.entity_id
_entity_poly.type
_entity_poly.pdbx_seq_one_letter_code
_entity_poly.pdbx_strand_id
1 'polypeptide(L)' 'MRTVLKRADADNMPVRLNVLQGSPAQRLYERHGFTVEDQDPIDVFMVRQPGARCPNT' A
#
# COMPACT_ATOMS: atom_id res chain seq x y z
N MET A 1 4.33 0.41 11.55
CA MET A 1 4.13 1.15 10.29
C MET A 1 2.88 2.05 10.31
N ARG A 2 2.68 2.86 11.36
CA ARG A 2 1.49 3.74 11.47
C ARG A 2 1.87 5.21 11.38
N THR A 3 3.07 5.58 11.82
CA THR A 3 3.55 6.97 11.84
C THR A 3 3.83 7.53 10.44
N VAL A 4 4.42 6.73 9.55
CA VAL A 4 4.71 7.16 8.15
C VAL A 4 3.42 7.37 7.36
N LEU A 5 2.48 6.43 7.45
CA LEU A 5 1.18 6.53 6.76
C LEU A 5 0.37 7.74 7.25
N LYS A 6 0.36 8.01 8.57
CA LYS A 6 -0.34 9.19 9.13
C LYS A 6 0.23 10.51 8.63
N ARG A 7 1.55 10.61 8.44
CA ARG A 7 2.18 11.82 7.88
C ARG A 7 1.83 11.96 6.41
N ALA A 8 1.98 10.90 5.62
CA ALA A 8 1.60 10.91 4.22
C ALA A 8 0.11 11.27 4.01
N ASP A 9 -0.78 10.75 4.86
CA ASP A 9 -2.19 11.15 4.87
C ASP A 9 -2.39 12.64 5.17
N ALA A 10 -1.68 13.18 6.17
CA ALA A 10 -1.76 14.60 6.53
C ALA A 10 -1.22 15.50 5.41
N ASP A 11 -0.18 15.06 4.73
CA ASP A 11 0.47 15.78 3.64
C ASP A 11 -0.21 15.54 2.27
N ASN A 12 -1.32 14.80 2.22
CA ASN A 12 -2.01 14.37 0.99
C ASN A 12 -1.07 13.70 -0.04
N MET A 13 -0.10 12.93 0.44
CA MET A 13 0.89 12.25 -0.40
C MET A 13 0.56 10.76 -0.56
N PRO A 14 0.58 10.22 -1.79
CA PRO A 14 0.48 8.79 -2.01
C PRO A 14 1.75 8.08 -1.52
N VAL A 15 1.58 6.88 -0.97
CA VAL A 15 2.71 6.03 -0.53
C VAL A 15 2.86 4.88 -1.50
N ARG A 16 4.08 4.70 -2.04
CA ARG A 16 4.42 3.60 -2.95
C ARG A 16 5.41 2.64 -2.30
N LEU A 17 5.27 1.36 -2.61
CA LEU A 17 6.18 0.29 -2.20
C LEU A 17 6.21 -0.82 -3.25
N ASN A 18 7.27 -1.61 -3.26
CA ASN A 18 7.36 -2.84 -4.02
C ASN A 18 7.40 -4.06 -3.07
N VAL A 19 6.74 -5.14 -3.48
CA VAL A 19 6.83 -6.45 -2.80
C VAL A 19 7.11 -7.55 -3.80
N LEU A 20 7.77 -8.62 -3.36
CA LEU A 20 8.02 -9.77 -4.22
C LEU A 20 6.70 -10.51 -4.56
N GLN A 21 6.60 -10.97 -5.81
CA GLN A 21 5.48 -11.78 -6.29
C GLN A 21 5.34 -13.06 -5.44
N GLY A 22 4.10 -13.37 -5.05
CA GLY A 22 3.80 -14.55 -4.21
C GLY A 22 4.17 -14.39 -2.73
N SER A 23 4.74 -13.26 -2.32
CA SER A 23 5.02 -13.00 -0.91
C SER A 23 3.73 -12.78 -0.10
N PRO A 24 3.63 -13.30 1.13
CA PRO A 24 2.50 -13.00 2.03
C PRO A 24 2.42 -11.52 2.41
N ALA A 25 3.50 -10.74 2.16
CA ALA A 25 3.54 -9.31 2.38
C ALA A 25 2.50 -8.55 1.54
N GLN A 26 2.15 -9.02 0.34
CA GLN A 26 1.14 -8.37 -0.52
C GLN A 26 -0.19 -8.23 0.23
N ARG A 27 -0.70 -9.33 0.80
CA ARG A 27 -1.96 -9.35 1.58
C ARG A 27 -1.92 -8.45 2.81
N LEU A 28 -0.76 -8.31 3.44
CA LEU A 28 -0.59 -7.40 4.57
C LEU A 28 -0.79 -5.95 4.11
N TYR A 29 -0.21 -5.55 2.98
CA TYR A 29 -0.33 -4.20 2.46
C TYR A 29 -1.72 -3.92 1.89
N GLU A 30 -2.35 -4.89 1.23
CA GLU A 30 -3.75 -4.78 0.78
C GLU A 30 -4.68 -4.42 1.95
N ARG A 31 -4.54 -5.09 3.10
CA ARG A 31 -5.30 -4.77 4.32
C ARG A 31 -5.05 -3.37 4.87
N HIS A 32 -3.90 -2.77 4.56
CA HIS A 32 -3.55 -1.41 4.94
C HIS A 32 -4.03 -0.36 3.91
N GLY A 33 -4.78 -0.78 2.88
CA GLY A 33 -5.33 0.11 1.86
C GLY A 33 -4.38 0.37 0.70
N PHE A 34 -3.32 -0.42 0.56
CA PHE A 34 -2.51 -0.42 -0.65
C PHE A 34 -3.21 -1.21 -1.75
N THR A 35 -3.14 -0.72 -2.97
CA THR A 35 -3.64 -1.35 -4.19
C THR A 35 -2.49 -1.57 -5.14
N VAL A 36 -2.55 -2.62 -5.95
CA VAL A 36 -1.56 -2.84 -7.02
C VAL A 36 -1.66 -1.69 -8.03
N GLU A 37 -0.53 -1.02 -8.28
CA GLU A 37 -0.37 -0.02 -9.34
C GLU A 37 0.17 -0.68 -10.60
N ASP A 38 1.17 -1.56 -10.45
CA ASP A 38 1.81 -2.29 -11.56
C ASP A 38 2.46 -3.59 -11.08
N GLN A 39 2.75 -4.53 -11.97
CA GLN A 39 3.41 -5.80 -11.63
C GLN A 39 4.36 -6.27 -12.74
N ASP A 40 5.54 -6.69 -12.31
CA ASP A 40 6.54 -7.39 -13.09
C ASP A 40 6.67 -8.85 -12.62
N PRO A 41 7.40 -9.72 -13.34
CA PRO A 41 7.57 -11.13 -12.97
C PRO A 41 8.22 -11.39 -11.60
N ILE A 42 8.72 -10.35 -10.94
CA ILE A 42 9.43 -10.42 -9.65
C ILE A 42 8.78 -9.46 -8.66
N ASP A 43 8.51 -8.22 -9.05
CA ASP A 43 8.03 -7.16 -8.18
C ASP A 43 6.57 -6.80 -8.44
N VAL A 44 5.83 -6.57 -7.38
CA VAL A 44 4.48 -6.01 -7.38
C VAL A 44 4.58 -4.60 -6.80
N PHE A 45 4.33 -3.59 -7.63
CA PHE A 45 4.26 -2.21 -7.21
C PHE A 45 2.88 -1.92 -6.63
N MET A 46 2.86 -1.41 -5.40
CA MET A 46 1.63 -1.10 -4.68
C MET A 46 1.63 0.36 -4.24
N VAL A 47 0.48 1.00 -4.39
CA VAL A 47 0.24 2.39 -4.00
C VAL A 47 -0.90 2.47 -3.00
N ARG A 48 -0.76 3.34 -2.01
CA ARG A 48 -1.86 3.74 -1.12
C ARG A 48 -2.14 5.22 -1.32
N GLN A 49 -3.38 5.54 -1.70
CA GLN A 49 -3.85 6.91 -1.74
C GLN A 49 -4.03 7.48 -0.32
N PRO A 50 -3.78 8.78 -0.13
CA PRO A 50 -4.04 9.41 1.16
C PRO A 50 -5.52 9.30 1.52
N GLY A 51 -5.81 8.97 2.78
CA GLY A 51 -7.19 8.78 3.25
C GLY A 51 -7.85 7.47 2.84
N ALA A 52 -7.12 6.54 2.20
CA ALA A 52 -7.54 5.16 2.03
C ALA A 52 -7.69 4.52 3.41
N ARG A 53 -8.90 4.60 3.94
CA ARG A 53 -9.32 3.97 5.20
C ARG A 53 -9.64 2.51 4.87
N CYS A 54 -9.28 1.59 5.75
CA CYS A 54 -9.69 0.19 5.64
C CYS A 54 -11.19 0.15 5.33
N PRO A 55 -11.65 -0.60 4.30
CA PRO A 55 -13.07 -0.77 4.07
C PRO A 55 -13.64 -1.45 5.32
N ASN A 56 -14.46 -0.71 6.06
CA ASN A 56 -15.29 -1.24 7.13
C ASN A 56 -16.57 -1.75 6.45
N THR A 57 -16.76 -3.07 6.50
CA THR A 57 -17.99 -3.86 6.33
C THR A 57 -18.98 -3.46 5.22
#